data_AF-A0A815IKZ5-F1
#
_entry.id   AF-A0A815IKZ5-F1
#
_cell.length_a   1.000
_cell.length_b   1.000
_cell.length_c   1.000
_cell.angle_alpha   90.00
_cell.angle_beta   90.00
_cell.angle_gamma   90.00
#
_symmetry.space_group_name_H-M   'P 1'
#
loop_
_entity.id
_entity.type
_entity.pdbx_description
1 polymer ?
#
loop_
_entity_poly.entity_id
_entity_poly.type
_entity_poly.pdbx_seq_one_letter_code
_entity_poly.pdbx_strand_id
1 'polypeptide(L)'
;MSSSSLTLVQLQLYRYGLLTIVIFGNIGNVFIMFLFKNHWKNPCAMYLMSAAVTNILLLTFNIPMVLYSFDYGDPASDSMVLCKLRPYLSNVWSQMGRYFVALACIDRLRTFSRLSTARYLIVIMTIVWSIAASHSLVMTTIIDGRCGMNKLYSTIYTIYILVFTSLIPPVTMTIFGYLTYRIMKQLRTRIQPIRNDDVSGRQSFGIASRDRQLLTMVITEILVYVR
;
A
#
# COMPACT_ATOMS: atom_id res chain seq x y z
N MET A 1 -19.22 24.54 24.97
CA MET A 1 -19.11 24.30 23.52
C MET A 1 -19.85 23.02 23.21
N SER A 2 -20.94 23.11 22.44
CA SER A 2 -21.90 22.00 22.28
C SER A 2 -21.31 20.85 21.47
N SER A 3 -21.70 19.63 21.83
CA SER A 3 -21.36 18.38 21.13
C SER A 3 -21.61 18.45 19.62
N SER A 4 -22.59 19.24 19.18
CA SER A 4 -22.93 19.45 17.76
C SER A 4 -21.87 20.22 16.96
N SER A 5 -21.15 21.16 17.58
CA SER A 5 -20.07 21.89 16.91
C SER A 5 -18.85 20.98 16.70
N LEU A 6 -18.58 20.07 17.64
CA LEU A 6 -17.45 19.14 17.57
C LEU A 6 -17.65 18.12 16.44
N THR A 7 -18.84 17.55 16.31
CA THR A 7 -19.16 16.58 15.24
C THR A 7 -19.09 17.20 13.85
N LEU A 8 -19.51 18.47 13.71
CA LEU A 8 -19.46 19.19 12.45
C LEU A 8 -18.01 19.50 12.03
N VAL A 9 -17.16 19.91 12.98
CA VAL A 9 -15.72 20.10 12.73
C VAL A 9 -15.04 18.78 12.36
N GLN A 10 -15.36 17.67 13.06
CA GLN A 10 -14.82 16.35 12.73
C GLN A 10 -15.20 15.91 11.30
N LEU A 11 -16.45 16.11 10.91
CA LEU A 11 -16.95 15.75 9.58
C LEU A 11 -16.21 16.53 8.48
N GLN A 12 -16.06 17.85 8.65
CA GLN A 12 -15.36 18.71 7.70
C GLN A 12 -13.88 18.32 7.60
N LEU A 13 -13.23 18.08 8.75
CA LEU A 13 -11.83 17.66 8.79
C LEU A 13 -11.63 16.32 8.05
N TYR A 14 -12.54 15.37 8.25
CA TYR A 14 -12.48 14.06 7.60
C TYR A 14 -12.70 14.16 6.08
N ARG A 15 -13.66 14.98 5.64
CA ARG A 15 -13.96 15.21 4.23
C ARG A 15 -12.78 15.81 3.48
N TYR A 16 -12.21 16.91 3.99
CA TYR A 16 -11.06 17.55 3.37
C TYR A 16 -9.80 16.69 3.47
N GLY A 17 -9.58 16.02 4.61
CA GLY A 17 -8.44 15.12 4.81
C GLY A 17 -8.44 13.96 3.80
N LEU A 18 -9.59 13.30 3.60
CA LEU A 18 -9.72 12.22 2.63
C LEU A 18 -9.49 12.69 1.18
N LEU A 19 -10.03 13.86 0.80
CA LEU A 19 -9.79 14.44 -0.53
C LEU A 19 -8.32 14.74 -0.76
N THR A 20 -7.63 15.32 0.23
CA THR A 20 -6.18 15.54 0.16
C THR A 20 -5.43 14.23 -0.03
N ILE A 21 -5.77 13.18 0.73
CA ILE A 21 -5.14 11.85 0.61
C ILE A 21 -5.35 11.27 -0.79
N VAL A 22 -6.55 11.36 -1.37
CA VAL A 22 -6.81 10.86 -2.75
C VAL A 22 -5.95 11.60 -3.76
N ILE A 23 -5.92 12.93 -3.70
CA ILE A 23 -5.23 13.75 -4.69
C ILE A 23 -3.72 13.48 -4.61
N PHE A 24 -3.12 13.68 -3.43
CA PHE A 24 -1.68 13.50 -3.26
C PHE A 24 -1.25 12.04 -3.39
N GLY A 25 -2.07 11.10 -2.91
CA GLY A 25 -1.83 9.67 -3.05
C GLY A 25 -1.81 9.21 -4.50
N ASN A 26 -2.78 9.66 -5.33
CA ASN A 26 -2.78 9.33 -6.75
C ASN A 26 -1.62 9.99 -7.50
N ILE A 27 -1.33 11.27 -7.23
CA ILE A 27 -0.18 11.96 -7.83
C ILE A 27 1.12 11.21 -7.52
N GLY A 28 1.33 10.83 -6.25
CA GLY A 28 2.51 10.08 -5.83
C GLY A 28 2.63 8.73 -6.54
N ASN A 29 1.54 7.94 -6.62
CA ASN A 29 1.57 6.64 -7.29
C ASN A 29 1.76 6.76 -8.81
N VAL A 30 1.16 7.76 -9.46
CA VAL A 30 1.39 8.04 -10.89
C VAL A 30 2.85 8.44 -11.15
N PHE A 31 3.44 9.24 -10.25
CA PHE A 31 4.85 9.60 -10.34
C PHE A 31 5.77 8.37 -10.25
N ILE A 32 5.46 7.41 -9.36
CA ILE A 32 6.18 6.13 -9.29
C ILE A 32 6.09 5.37 -10.61
N MET A 33 4.89 5.26 -11.20
CA MET A 33 4.72 4.60 -12.49
C MET A 33 5.52 5.27 -13.60
N PHE A 34 5.57 6.60 -13.62
CA PHE A 34 6.36 7.36 -14.60
C PHE A 34 7.87 7.14 -14.41
N LEU A 35 8.36 7.19 -13.16
CA LEU A 35 9.78 7.02 -12.83
C LEU A 35 10.31 5.64 -13.22
N PHE A 36 9.50 4.60 -13.03
CA PHE A 36 9.88 3.22 -13.35
C PHE A 36 9.45 2.75 -14.75
N LYS A 37 8.82 3.62 -15.56
CA LYS A 37 8.31 3.31 -16.91
C LYS A 37 9.37 2.76 -17.88
N ASN A 38 10.66 3.06 -17.69
CA ASN A 38 11.72 2.54 -18.56
C ASN A 38 12.55 1.42 -17.90
N HIS A 39 12.17 0.99 -16.69
CA HIS A 39 12.94 0.06 -15.87
C HIS A 39 12.22 -1.27 -15.59
N TRP A 40 11.23 -1.65 -16.41
CA TRP A 40 10.43 -2.88 -16.24
C TRP A 40 11.23 -4.18 -16.32
N LYS A 41 12.47 -4.12 -16.81
CA LYS A 41 13.40 -5.27 -16.81
C LYS A 41 14.00 -5.53 -15.43
N ASN A 42 13.81 -4.62 -14.46
CA ASN A 42 14.25 -4.80 -13.09
C ASN A 42 13.11 -5.37 -12.24
N PRO A 43 13.30 -6.51 -11.55
CA PRO A 43 12.28 -7.15 -10.72
C PRO A 43 11.74 -6.22 -9.62
N CYS A 44 12.62 -5.54 -8.88
CA CYS A 44 12.26 -4.51 -7.91
C CYS A 44 11.36 -3.40 -8.49
N ALA A 45 11.64 -2.91 -9.70
CA ALA A 45 10.81 -1.90 -10.35
C ALA A 45 9.42 -2.44 -10.68
N MET A 46 9.31 -3.71 -11.11
CA MET A 46 8.01 -4.34 -11.35
C MET A 46 7.15 -4.39 -10.08
N TYR A 47 7.72 -4.80 -8.94
CA TYR A 47 6.97 -4.84 -7.67
C TYR A 47 6.47 -3.45 -7.25
N LEU A 48 7.31 -2.42 -7.36
CA LEU A 48 6.94 -1.05 -7.02
C LEU A 48 5.86 -0.48 -7.95
N MET A 49 5.92 -0.80 -9.24
CA MET A 49 4.86 -0.42 -10.18
C MET A 49 3.55 -1.16 -9.88
N SER A 50 3.61 -2.46 -9.56
CA SER A 50 2.42 -3.21 -9.15
C SER A 50 1.81 -2.65 -7.86
N ALA A 51 2.63 -2.26 -6.88
CA ALA A 51 2.17 -1.60 -5.66
C ALA A 51 1.48 -0.25 -5.95
N ALA A 52 2.07 0.56 -6.83
CA ALA A 52 1.49 1.83 -7.24
C ALA A 52 0.12 1.65 -7.92
N VAL A 53 -0.02 0.67 -8.80
CA VAL A 53 -1.30 0.33 -9.45
C VAL A 53 -2.34 -0.10 -8.42
N THR A 54 -2.01 -1.01 -7.50
CA THR A 54 -2.96 -1.44 -6.46
C THR A 54 -3.36 -0.30 -5.53
N ASN A 55 -2.44 0.61 -5.22
CA ASN A 55 -2.72 1.78 -4.39
C ASN A 55 -3.66 2.77 -5.09
N ILE A 56 -3.48 3.00 -6.40
CA ILE A 56 -4.41 3.82 -7.20
C ILE A 56 -5.81 3.21 -7.19
N LEU A 57 -5.93 1.90 -7.42
CA LEU A 57 -7.21 1.19 -7.38
C LEU A 57 -7.87 1.32 -6.00
N LEU A 58 -7.10 1.11 -4.94
CA LEU A 58 -7.57 1.23 -3.55
C LEU A 58 -8.14 2.63 -3.27
N LEU A 59 -7.36 3.68 -3.56
CA LEU A 59 -7.74 5.07 -3.29
C LEU A 59 -8.95 5.50 -4.13
N THR A 60 -8.95 5.15 -5.41
CA THR A 60 -10.00 5.56 -6.36
C THR A 60 -11.32 4.86 -6.10
N PHE A 61 -11.30 3.64 -5.54
CA PHE A 61 -12.53 2.91 -5.24
C PHE A 61 -13.06 3.20 -3.83
N ASN A 62 -12.21 3.18 -2.81
CA ASN A 62 -12.67 3.26 -1.42
C ASN A 62 -13.08 4.67 -1.01
N ILE A 63 -12.25 5.67 -1.33
CA ILE A 63 -12.46 7.02 -0.78
C ILE A 63 -13.68 7.71 -1.40
N PRO A 64 -13.94 7.62 -2.72
CA PRO A 64 -15.18 8.16 -3.28
C PRO A 64 -16.44 7.55 -2.68
N MET A 65 -16.46 6.24 -2.37
CA MET A 65 -17.60 5.63 -1.66
C MET A 65 -17.80 6.20 -0.26
N VAL A 66 -16.71 6.45 0.48
CA VAL A 66 -16.78 7.11 1.79
C VAL A 66 -17.29 8.55 1.65
N LEU A 67 -16.78 9.31 0.67
CA LEU A 67 -17.20 10.68 0.45
C LEU A 67 -18.68 10.78 0.07
N TYR A 68 -19.16 9.89 -0.80
CA TYR A 68 -20.58 9.83 -1.17
C TYR A 68 -21.47 9.54 0.05
N SER A 69 -21.00 8.68 0.97
CA SER A 69 -21.76 8.32 2.18
C SER A 69 -22.02 9.48 3.14
N PHE A 70 -21.26 10.58 3.06
CA PHE A 70 -21.49 11.76 3.87
C PHE A 70 -22.70 12.60 3.42
N ASP A 71 -22.95 12.66 2.11
CA ASP A 71 -23.98 13.55 1.53
C ASP A 71 -25.29 12.80 1.21
N TYR A 72 -25.24 11.49 0.91
CA TYR A 72 -26.38 10.73 0.38
C TYR A 72 -26.72 9.42 1.11
N GLY A 73 -26.01 9.11 2.21
CA GLY A 73 -26.12 7.80 2.88
C GLY A 73 -25.21 6.74 2.24
N ASP A 74 -24.93 5.66 2.97
CA ASP A 74 -23.93 4.68 2.57
C ASP A 74 -24.43 3.77 1.41
N PRO A 75 -23.88 3.89 0.18
CA PRO A 75 -24.36 3.14 -0.97
C PRO A 75 -24.07 1.63 -0.84
N ALA A 76 -23.16 1.27 0.07
CA ALA A 76 -22.94 -0.12 0.44
C ALA A 76 -24.10 -0.71 1.23
N SER A 77 -24.92 0.11 1.90
CA SER A 77 -26.08 -0.37 2.65
C SER A 77 -27.30 -0.61 1.76
N ASP A 78 -27.36 0.04 0.60
CA ASP A 78 -28.48 -0.08 -0.35
C ASP A 78 -28.34 -1.30 -1.28
N SER A 79 -27.12 -1.80 -1.50
CA SER A 79 -26.90 -2.96 -2.35
C SER A 79 -26.03 -4.02 -1.68
N MET A 80 -26.56 -5.25 -1.63
CA MET A 80 -25.85 -6.41 -1.08
C MET A 80 -24.52 -6.67 -1.82
N VAL A 81 -24.47 -6.36 -3.12
CA VAL A 81 -23.26 -6.51 -3.93
C VAL A 81 -22.18 -5.52 -3.48
N LEU A 82 -22.48 -4.22 -3.36
CA LEU A 82 -21.49 -3.24 -2.88
C LEU A 82 -21.10 -3.51 -1.43
N CYS A 83 -22.05 -3.95 -0.60
CA CYS A 83 -21.79 -4.30 0.79
C CYS A 83 -20.68 -5.35 0.94
N LYS A 84 -20.71 -6.37 0.08
CA LYS A 84 -19.72 -7.46 0.09
C LYS A 84 -18.43 -7.08 -0.63
N LEU A 85 -18.58 -6.43 -1.79
CA LEU A 85 -17.45 -6.12 -2.68
C LEU A 85 -16.52 -5.07 -2.08
N ARG A 86 -17.06 -4.10 -1.34
CA ARG A 86 -16.27 -3.01 -0.74
C ARG A 86 -15.20 -3.49 0.24
N PRO A 87 -15.53 -4.19 1.34
CA PRO A 87 -14.53 -4.69 2.27
C PRO A 87 -13.62 -5.74 1.62
N TYR A 88 -14.11 -6.53 0.65
CA TYR A 88 -13.30 -7.47 -0.10
C TYR A 88 -12.19 -6.78 -0.91
N LEU A 89 -12.55 -5.87 -1.82
CA LEU A 89 -11.57 -5.17 -2.67
C LEU A 89 -10.62 -4.30 -1.87
N SER A 90 -11.12 -3.65 -0.81
CA SER A 90 -10.30 -2.86 0.11
C SER A 90 -9.20 -3.70 0.76
N ASN A 91 -9.56 -4.88 1.27
CA ASN A 91 -8.60 -5.78 1.90
C ASN A 91 -7.61 -6.33 0.85
N VAL A 92 -8.09 -6.86 -0.27
CA VAL A 92 -7.22 -7.40 -1.34
C VAL A 92 -6.19 -6.37 -1.80
N TRP A 93 -6.63 -5.18 -2.22
CA TRP A 93 -5.71 -4.18 -2.77
C TRP A 93 -4.78 -3.58 -1.72
N SER A 94 -5.25 -3.38 -0.48
CA SER A 94 -4.40 -2.89 0.60
C SER A 94 -3.30 -3.88 0.95
N GLN A 95 -3.60 -5.19 1.00
CA GLN A 95 -2.58 -6.19 1.26
C GLN A 95 -1.61 -6.31 0.08
N MET A 96 -2.12 -6.41 -1.15
CA MET A 96 -1.28 -6.52 -2.34
C MET A 96 -0.23 -5.39 -2.40
N GLY A 97 -0.64 -4.14 -2.18
CA GLY A 97 0.27 -3.00 -2.16
C GLY A 97 1.43 -3.20 -1.16
N ARG A 98 1.12 -3.53 0.10
CA ARG A 98 2.13 -3.70 1.16
C ARG A 98 3.09 -4.86 0.87
N TYR A 99 2.55 -6.01 0.46
CA TYR A 99 3.36 -7.19 0.20
C TYR A 99 4.24 -7.03 -1.05
N PHE A 100 3.78 -6.29 -2.08
CA PHE A 100 4.64 -5.95 -3.21
C PHE A 100 5.81 -5.05 -2.80
N VAL A 101 5.60 -4.05 -1.95
CA VAL A 101 6.70 -3.24 -1.41
C VAL A 101 7.67 -4.08 -0.58
N ALA A 102 7.15 -4.97 0.28
CA ALA A 102 7.98 -5.90 1.05
C ALA A 102 8.81 -6.83 0.15
N LEU A 103 8.21 -7.38 -0.91
CA LEU A 103 8.91 -8.19 -1.91
C LEU A 103 9.98 -7.38 -2.66
N ALA A 104 9.74 -6.11 -2.96
CA ALA A 104 10.75 -5.23 -3.56
C ALA A 104 11.98 -5.07 -2.65
N CYS A 105 11.79 -4.97 -1.34
CA CYS A 105 12.89 -4.94 -0.37
C CYS A 105 13.64 -6.28 -0.31
N ILE A 106 12.91 -7.41 -0.26
CA ILE A 106 13.51 -8.75 -0.20
C ILE A 106 14.32 -9.05 -1.47
N ASP A 107 13.75 -8.72 -2.63
CA ASP A 107 14.39 -8.89 -3.94
C ASP A 107 15.74 -8.17 -3.99
N ARG A 108 15.76 -6.94 -3.49
CA ARG A 108 16.95 -6.11 -3.43
C ARG A 108 18.03 -6.67 -2.50
N LEU A 109 17.65 -7.33 -1.42
CA LEU A 109 18.59 -8.01 -0.51
C LEU A 109 19.22 -9.26 -1.14
N ARG A 110 18.48 -9.96 -2.00
CA ARG A 110 18.91 -11.22 -2.61
C ARG A 110 19.64 -11.05 -3.95
N THR A 111 19.80 -9.81 -4.43
CA THR A 111 20.61 -9.37 -5.59
C THR A 111 20.40 -10.10 -6.94
N PHE A 112 19.53 -11.11 -7.03
CA PHE A 112 19.52 -12.06 -8.14
C PHE A 112 18.15 -12.67 -8.48
N SER A 113 17.01 -12.12 -8.05
CA SER A 113 15.76 -12.72 -8.53
C SER A 113 15.61 -12.49 -10.02
N ARG A 114 15.45 -13.57 -10.76
CA ARG A 114 15.15 -13.50 -12.20
C ARG A 114 13.80 -12.82 -12.39
N LEU A 115 13.64 -12.10 -13.50
CA LEU A 115 12.38 -11.42 -13.84
C LEU A 115 11.18 -12.37 -13.87
N SER A 116 11.42 -13.63 -14.26
CA SER A 116 10.41 -14.70 -14.23
C SER A 116 9.94 -15.02 -12.82
N THR A 117 10.85 -15.11 -11.84
CA THR A 117 10.52 -15.33 -10.44
C THR A 117 9.69 -14.17 -9.88
N ALA A 118 10.03 -12.93 -10.25
CA ALA A 118 9.28 -11.77 -9.77
C ALA A 118 7.83 -11.77 -10.28
N ARG A 119 7.61 -12.08 -11.56
CA ARG A 119 6.26 -12.22 -12.12
C ARG A 119 5.47 -13.33 -11.44
N TYR A 120 6.11 -14.47 -11.22
CA TYR A 120 5.47 -15.61 -10.55
C TYR A 120 5.05 -15.26 -9.11
N LEU A 121 5.90 -14.56 -8.36
CA LEU A 121 5.60 -14.10 -7.00
C LEU A 121 4.46 -13.07 -6.98
N ILE A 122 4.40 -12.14 -7.93
CA ILE A 122 3.28 -11.19 -8.05
C ILE A 122 1.96 -11.94 -8.26
N VAL A 123 1.94 -12.93 -9.17
CA VAL A 123 0.74 -13.72 -9.46
C VAL A 123 0.33 -14.56 -8.26
N ILE A 124 1.27 -15.26 -7.61
CA ILE A 124 0.97 -16.05 -6.40
C ILE A 124 0.38 -15.16 -5.31
N MET A 125 1.02 -14.02 -5.00
CA MET A 125 0.53 -13.12 -3.96
C MET A 125 -0.86 -12.58 -4.28
N THR A 126 -1.10 -12.25 -5.55
CA THR A 126 -2.44 -11.83 -6.01
C THR A 126 -3.48 -12.90 -5.73
N ILE A 127 -3.19 -14.17 -6.05
CA ILE A 127 -4.11 -15.29 -5.82
C ILE A 127 -4.31 -15.54 -4.33
N VAL A 128 -3.21 -15.62 -3.56
CA VAL A 128 -3.25 -15.88 -2.12
C VAL A 128 -4.09 -14.84 -1.38
N TRP A 129 -3.87 -13.54 -1.66
CA TRP A 129 -4.63 -12.48 -1.00
C TRP A 129 -6.09 -12.38 -1.48
N SER A 130 -6.36 -12.70 -2.74
CA SER A 130 -7.74 -12.80 -3.25
C SER A 130 -8.51 -13.92 -2.55
N ILE A 131 -7.90 -15.09 -2.39
CA ILE A 131 -8.51 -16.22 -1.67
C ILE A 131 -8.63 -15.88 -0.18
N ALA A 132 -7.59 -15.33 0.44
CA ALA A 132 -7.61 -14.98 1.86
C ALA A 132 -8.73 -13.97 2.15
N ALA A 133 -8.96 -12.98 1.29
CA ALA A 133 -10.03 -11.99 1.47
C ALA A 133 -11.44 -12.52 1.16
N SER A 134 -11.57 -13.70 0.53
CA SER A 134 -12.88 -14.26 0.14
C SER A 134 -13.84 -14.46 1.31
N HIS A 135 -13.32 -14.69 2.53
CA HIS A 135 -14.13 -14.79 3.75
C HIS A 135 -15.02 -13.55 3.96
N SER A 136 -14.54 -12.35 3.57
CA SER A 136 -15.32 -11.11 3.63
C SER A 136 -16.55 -11.11 2.72
N LEU A 137 -16.53 -11.82 1.58
CA LEU A 137 -17.69 -11.89 0.67
C LEU A 137 -18.84 -12.71 1.26
N VAL A 138 -18.51 -13.71 2.07
CA VAL A 138 -19.51 -14.62 2.65
C VAL A 138 -20.10 -14.02 3.93
N MET A 139 -19.24 -13.45 4.78
CA MET A 139 -19.60 -13.08 6.15
C MET A 139 -20.08 -11.63 6.33
N THR A 140 -20.02 -10.81 5.27
CA THR A 140 -20.57 -9.45 5.29
C THR A 140 -22.02 -9.48 4.79
N THR A 141 -22.93 -8.89 5.57
CA THR A 141 -24.36 -8.87 5.30
C THR A 141 -24.97 -7.52 5.68
N ILE A 142 -26.18 -7.24 5.22
CA ILE A 142 -26.93 -6.05 5.64
C ILE A 142 -27.68 -6.40 6.92
N ILE A 143 -27.37 -5.71 8.02
CA ILE A 143 -27.98 -5.89 9.35
C ILE A 143 -28.53 -4.52 9.76
N ASP A 144 -29.81 -4.45 10.12
CA ASP A 144 -30.48 -3.21 10.54
C ASP A 144 -30.32 -2.03 9.56
N GLY A 145 -30.41 -2.32 8.26
CA GLY A 145 -30.28 -1.31 7.20
C GLY A 145 -28.87 -0.73 7.04
N ARG A 146 -27.85 -1.37 7.63
CA ARG A 146 -26.44 -1.00 7.48
C ARG A 146 -25.63 -2.18 6.96
N CYS A 147 -24.69 -1.90 6.07
CA CYS A 147 -23.71 -2.89 5.67
C CYS A 147 -22.78 -3.19 6.84
N GLY A 148 -22.75 -4.44 7.29
CA GLY A 148 -22.06 -4.81 8.51
C GLY A 148 -21.72 -6.29 8.61
N MET A 149 -21.18 -6.62 9.77
CA MET A 149 -20.75 -7.96 10.13
C MET A 149 -21.44 -8.36 11.43
N ASN A 150 -21.73 -9.65 11.57
CA ASN A 150 -22.22 -10.19 12.85
C ASN A 150 -21.21 -9.85 13.97
N LYS A 151 -21.71 -9.56 15.19
CA LYS A 151 -20.87 -9.11 16.32
C LYS A 151 -19.67 -10.03 16.58
N LEU A 152 -19.90 -11.34 16.62
CA LEU A 152 -18.85 -12.34 16.86
C LEU A 152 -17.79 -12.34 15.74
N TYR A 153 -18.23 -12.26 14.48
CA TYR A 153 -17.33 -12.21 13.34
C TYR A 153 -16.56 -10.89 13.28
N SER A 154 -17.19 -9.76 13.62
CA SER A 154 -16.54 -8.45 13.71
C SER A 154 -15.35 -8.46 14.68
N THR A 155 -15.49 -9.14 15.84
CA THR A 155 -14.38 -9.29 16.80
C THR A 155 -13.23 -10.11 16.21
N ILE A 156 -13.53 -11.27 15.61
CA ILE A 156 -12.51 -12.12 14.97
C ILE A 156 -11.81 -11.38 13.83
N TYR A 157 -12.57 -10.69 12.99
CA TYR A 157 -12.07 -9.91 11.88
C TYR A 157 -11.18 -8.75 12.34
N THR A 158 -11.54 -8.10 13.45
CA THR A 158 -10.70 -7.04 14.05
C THR A 158 -9.36 -7.58 14.51
N ILE A 159 -9.34 -8.75 15.16
CA ILE A 159 -8.10 -9.44 15.56
C ILE A 159 -7.26 -9.81 14.33
N TYR A 160 -7.91 -10.34 13.29
CA TYR A 160 -7.28 -10.67 12.02
C TYR A 160 -6.61 -9.44 11.39
N ILE A 161 -7.32 -8.31 11.28
CA ILE A 161 -6.76 -7.06 10.74
C ILE A 161 -5.59 -6.60 11.60
N LEU A 162 -5.73 -6.59 12.93
CA LEU A 162 -4.68 -6.09 13.82
C LEU A 162 -3.37 -6.87 13.62
N VAL A 163 -3.44 -8.20 13.50
CA VAL A 163 -2.26 -9.04 13.32
C VAL A 163 -1.74 -8.99 11.89
N PHE A 164 -2.57 -9.33 10.91
CA PHE A 164 -2.14 -9.55 9.53
C PHE A 164 -2.02 -8.28 8.69
N THR A 165 -2.75 -7.23 9.07
CA THR A 165 -2.73 -5.94 8.37
C THR A 165 -1.87 -4.93 9.13
N SER A 166 -2.05 -4.81 10.45
CA SER A 166 -1.42 -3.72 11.20
C SER A 166 -0.07 -4.08 11.80
N LEU A 167 0.21 -5.35 12.11
CA LEU A 167 1.48 -5.74 12.74
C LEU A 167 2.49 -6.33 11.74
N ILE A 168 2.10 -7.39 11.02
CA ILE A 168 3.03 -8.14 10.16
C ILE A 168 3.60 -7.29 9.01
N PRO A 169 2.80 -6.56 8.20
CA PRO A 169 3.34 -5.79 7.08
C PRO A 169 4.32 -4.69 7.50
N PRO A 170 4.02 -3.80 8.47
CA PRO A 170 4.99 -2.78 8.84
C PRO A 170 6.22 -3.34 9.55
N VAL A 171 6.09 -4.40 10.36
CA VAL A 171 7.27 -5.06 10.97
C VAL A 171 8.17 -5.65 9.89
N THR A 172 7.61 -6.38 8.93
CA THR A 172 8.39 -6.95 7.82
C THR A 172 9.00 -5.87 6.93
N MET A 173 8.24 -4.84 6.56
CA MET A 173 8.74 -3.70 5.78
C MET A 173 9.85 -2.93 6.52
N THR A 174 9.71 -2.74 7.84
CA THR A 174 10.72 -2.05 8.66
C THR A 174 12.01 -2.87 8.74
N ILE A 175 11.91 -4.18 9.00
CA ILE A 175 13.09 -5.06 9.10
C ILE A 175 13.81 -5.12 7.75
N PHE A 176 13.09 -5.45 6.66
CA PHE A 176 13.71 -5.59 5.34
C PHE A 176 14.15 -4.23 4.76
N GLY A 177 13.40 -3.16 5.02
CA GLY A 177 13.77 -1.79 4.65
C GLY A 177 15.04 -1.32 5.36
N TYR A 178 15.15 -1.56 6.67
CA TYR A 178 16.35 -1.26 7.44
C TYR A 178 17.56 -2.08 6.99
N LEU A 179 17.37 -3.38 6.73
CA LEU A 179 18.44 -4.25 6.25
C LEU A 179 18.94 -3.79 4.87
N THR A 180 18.01 -3.41 3.99
CA THR A 180 18.32 -2.83 2.67
C THR A 180 19.11 -1.54 2.81
N TYR A 181 18.71 -0.65 3.72
CA TYR A 181 19.43 0.58 4.01
C TYR A 181 20.87 0.31 4.48
N ARG A 182 21.07 -0.66 5.39
CA ARG A 182 22.39 -1.03 5.89
C ARG A 182 23.30 -1.56 4.79
N ILE A 183 22.80 -2.46 3.95
CA ILE A 183 23.57 -3.01 2.82
C ILE A 183 23.94 -1.89 1.83
N MET A 184 23.01 -0.99 1.52
CA MET A 184 23.31 0.14 0.64
C MET A 184 24.33 1.11 1.23
N LYS A 185 24.22 1.42 2.53
CA LYS A 185 25.19 2.26 3.23
C LYS A 185 26.57 1.60 3.17
N GLN A 186 26.66 0.30 3.43
CA GLN A 186 27.90 -0.46 3.34
C GLN A 186 28.49 -0.50 1.92
N LEU A 187 27.65 -0.72 0.89
CA LEU A 187 28.08 -0.65 -0.51
C LEU A 187 28.62 0.74 -0.86
N ARG A 188 27.95 1.81 -0.42
CA ARG A 188 28.41 3.19 -0.63
C ARG A 188 29.72 3.50 0.10
N THR A 189 29.96 2.85 1.25
CA THR A 189 31.21 3.06 2.01
C THR A 189 32.35 2.23 1.44
N ARG A 190 32.08 1.04 0.88
CA ARG A 190 33.08 0.20 0.19
C ARG A 190 33.41 0.70 -1.21
N ILE A 191 32.47 1.34 -1.89
CA ILE A 191 32.65 2.01 -3.18
C ILE A 191 32.92 3.49 -2.91
N GLN A 192 33.97 3.80 -2.15
CA GLN A 192 34.69 5.03 -2.44
C GLN A 192 35.38 4.83 -3.79
N PRO A 193 35.31 5.79 -4.72
CA PRO A 193 35.76 5.57 -6.08
C PRO A 193 37.28 5.37 -6.06
N ILE A 194 37.72 4.18 -6.48
CA ILE A 194 38.96 4.13 -7.25
C ILE A 194 38.66 4.94 -8.49
N ARG A 195 39.04 6.22 -8.41
CA ARG A 195 39.13 7.24 -9.44
C ARG A 195 39.60 6.60 -10.75
N ASN A 196 38.70 6.49 -11.73
CA ASN A 196 38.89 6.80 -13.16
C ASN A 196 37.63 6.44 -13.97
N ASP A 197 37.33 7.25 -14.98
CA ASP A 197 36.30 7.16 -16.02
C ASP A 197 34.92 7.81 -15.78
N ASP A 198 34.83 9.03 -16.31
CA ASP A 198 33.75 10.03 -16.34
C ASP A 198 32.36 9.59 -16.86
N VAL A 199 32.18 8.34 -17.27
CA VAL A 199 30.89 7.85 -17.82
C VAL A 199 30.02 7.18 -16.75
N SER A 200 30.63 6.66 -15.68
CA SER A 200 29.96 5.88 -14.63
C SER A 200 29.39 6.72 -13.46
N GLY A 201 29.89 7.95 -13.28
CA GLY A 201 29.51 8.85 -12.18
C GLY A 201 28.06 9.34 -12.21
N ARG A 202 27.48 9.57 -13.41
CA ARG A 202 26.08 10.00 -13.55
C ARG A 202 25.07 8.90 -13.19
N GLN A 203 25.38 7.63 -13.44
CA GLN A 203 24.49 6.51 -13.09
C GLN A 203 24.48 6.23 -11.58
N SER A 204 25.64 6.26 -10.91
CA SER A 204 25.75 5.99 -9.47
C SER A 204 25.02 7.04 -8.62
N PHE A 205 25.13 8.32 -9.00
CA PHE A 205 24.43 9.41 -8.29
C PHE A 205 22.89 9.34 -8.44
N GLY A 206 22.40 8.93 -9.61
CA GLY A 206 20.97 8.74 -9.88
C GLY A 206 20.35 7.52 -9.18
N ILE A 207 21.13 6.45 -8.97
CA ILE A 207 20.69 5.27 -8.21
C ILE A 207 20.59 5.63 -6.71
N ALA A 208 21.61 6.29 -6.16
CA ALA A 208 21.64 6.69 -4.75
C ALA A 208 20.54 7.71 -4.37
N SER A 209 20.13 8.59 -5.29
CA SER A 209 19.04 9.54 -5.05
C SER A 209 17.66 8.88 -5.10
N ARG A 210 17.42 7.95 -6.03
CA ARG A 210 16.19 7.13 -6.12
C ARG A 210 16.00 6.23 -4.90
N ASP A 211 17.10 5.70 -4.39
CA ASP A 211 17.11 4.85 -3.20
C ASP A 211 16.73 5.60 -1.92
N ARG A 212 17.19 6.85 -1.80
CA ARG A 212 16.76 7.75 -0.75
C ARG A 212 15.27 8.07 -0.87
N GLN A 213 14.75 8.27 -2.08
CA GLN A 213 13.32 8.52 -2.30
C GLN A 213 12.45 7.31 -1.94
N LEU A 214 12.89 6.09 -2.29
CA LEU A 214 12.21 4.85 -1.88
C LEU A 214 12.23 4.67 -0.36
N LEU A 215 13.36 4.97 0.29
CA LEU A 215 13.43 4.90 1.75
C LEU A 215 12.51 5.92 2.41
N THR A 216 12.46 7.15 1.88
CA THR A 216 11.55 8.19 2.37
C THR A 216 10.10 7.78 2.16
N MET A 217 9.76 7.17 1.02
CA MET A 217 8.41 6.64 0.76
C MET A 217 8.03 5.57 1.78
N VAL A 218 8.90 4.56 2.00
CA VAL A 218 8.63 3.46 2.95
C VAL A 218 8.56 3.97 4.39
N ILE A 219 9.43 4.90 4.79
CA ILE A 219 9.37 5.53 6.13
C ILE A 219 8.09 6.36 6.28
N THR A 220 7.65 7.04 5.22
CA THR A 220 6.40 7.80 5.23
C THR A 220 5.20 6.84 5.32
N GLU A 221 5.20 5.74 4.58
CA GLU A 221 4.17 4.70 4.70
C GLU A 221 4.12 4.11 6.12
N ILE A 222 5.28 3.80 6.73
CA ILE A 222 5.34 3.28 8.11
C ILE A 222 4.83 4.31 9.12
N LEU A 223 5.20 5.60 8.99
CA LEU A 223 4.74 6.67 9.88
C LEU A 223 3.25 6.96 9.74
N VAL A 224 2.69 6.82 8.53
CA VAL A 224 1.25 6.95 8.28
C VAL A 224 0.49 5.72 8.81
N TYR A 225 1.09 4.53 8.77
CA TYR A 225 0.45 3.30 9.27
C TYR A 225 0.41 3.14 10.78
N VAL A 226 1.31 3.80 11.52
CA VAL A 226 1.34 3.78 13.00
C VAL A 226 0.31 4.77 13.59
N ARG A 227 -0.43 5.51 12.76
CA ARG A 227 -1.56 6.36 13.15
C ARG A 227 -2.89 5.78 12.67
#